data_AF-A0A8E2JYS6-F1
#
_entry.id   AF-A0A8E2JYS6-F1
#
_cell.length_a   1.000
_cell.length_b   1.000
_cell.length_c   1.000
_cell.angle_alpha   90.00
_cell.angle_beta   90.00
_cell.angle_gamma   90.00
#
_symmetry.space_group_name_H-M   'P 1'
#
loop_
_entity.id
_entity.type
_entity.pdbx_description
1 polymer ?
#
loop_
_entity_poly.entity_id
_entity_poly.type
_entity_poly.pdbx_seq_one_letter_code
_entity_poly.pdbx_strand_id
1 'polypeptide(L)'
;MALNDCIEGLEPFPWHLGVYDAHCHPTDTMSSITSLPEMKARILTVMATRGQDQELVAQTADKYGIKSGSIGSTPNSWSNEERMIPCFGWHPWFSHQMFDEDTYGDRDTLDKEAKISHYQSVLSPKHNVLSEEERRLFASLPDPRPFSQFLKQTKSYLESYPLALVGEIGLDRSFRIPVAWLPENENNRDGSLTPGGREGRKLSPYRVSIQHQKKLFKAQLNLAGEMQRAVSIHGVQAHGLVFETLHETWKGHEKKVLSKRQKKKQAENYNLSAEQEGDGDKKKQSFPKPFPPRICLHSYSGNSEAFKQYLSPAIPTEIYASFSTAINLSDRQDAASSNALEDLIRTVPDDRLLVESDLHTAGQRMDGHLEDMVRRLCEIKGWNLNEGVERLGRNWKRLPHNAGYIKEIQSLTSTMGILKKKKRKERQMTPHQSNAEPYPTSSSHPAVVTTADKEFSLTRNGLRVRTGLREEPVLINEPPPPPPAEINSTEAAQLQSEIGRQMEAKGTQVINNGSSADAWNLAIVASSVTITVTAVVSFTLGYMVRDKVAHSSPRRHGDS
;
A
#
# COMPACT_ATOMS: atom_id res chain seq x y z
N MET A 1 9.29 25.57 7.57
CA MET A 1 9.71 26.00 8.93
C MET A 1 8.80 25.45 10.03
N ALA A 2 7.51 25.15 9.81
CA ALA A 2 6.60 24.63 10.85
C ALA A 2 6.76 23.13 11.23
N LEU A 3 7.93 22.50 10.99
CA LEU A 3 8.21 21.11 11.38
C LEU A 3 9.26 20.99 12.49
N ASN A 4 9.93 22.09 12.86
CA ASN A 4 11.00 22.07 13.87
C ASN A 4 10.55 22.50 15.27
N ASP A 5 9.39 23.17 15.42
CA ASP A 5 9.00 23.79 16.69
C ASP A 5 8.02 22.95 17.54
N CYS A 6 7.96 21.62 17.34
CA CYS A 6 7.11 20.71 18.14
C CYS A 6 7.88 19.51 18.75
N ILE A 7 9.22 19.55 18.79
CA ILE A 7 10.05 18.44 19.31
C ILE A 7 10.71 18.80 20.64
N GLU A 8 9.99 19.48 21.53
CA GLU A 8 10.37 19.52 22.96
C GLU A 8 9.41 18.63 23.74
N GLY A 9 9.90 17.46 24.18
CA GLY A 9 9.16 16.54 25.07
C GLY A 9 8.80 15.16 24.51
N LEU A 10 9.06 14.87 23.23
CA LEU A 10 8.85 13.55 22.65
C LEU A 10 10.04 12.61 22.91
N GLU A 11 9.76 11.33 23.21
CA GLU A 11 10.79 10.31 23.36
C GLU A 11 11.66 10.21 22.09
N PRO A 12 13.01 10.08 22.20
CA PRO A 12 13.90 9.97 21.05
C PRO A 12 13.52 8.79 20.14
N PHE A 13 13.53 9.00 18.82
CA PHE A 13 13.15 7.96 17.88
C PHE A 13 14.24 6.88 17.73
N PRO A 14 13.91 5.58 17.82
CA PRO A 14 14.90 4.52 17.90
C PRO A 14 15.35 4.03 16.51
N TRP A 15 15.96 4.91 15.71
CA TRP A 15 16.47 4.62 14.37
C TRP A 15 17.41 3.40 14.32
N HIS A 16 18.16 3.15 15.40
CA HIS A 16 19.08 2.01 15.55
C HIS A 16 18.40 0.64 15.47
N LEU A 17 17.08 0.55 15.66
CA LEU A 17 16.31 -0.69 15.50
C LEU A 17 16.02 -1.03 14.02
N GLY A 18 16.28 -0.07 13.13
CA GLY A 18 16.10 -0.17 11.69
C GLY A 18 14.67 0.15 11.26
N VAL A 19 14.51 1.22 10.48
CA VAL A 19 13.26 1.57 9.79
C VAL A 19 13.40 1.26 8.32
N TYR A 20 12.34 0.72 7.72
CA TYR A 20 12.37 0.25 6.34
C TYR A 20 11.23 0.91 5.60
N ASP A 21 11.55 1.64 4.53
CA ASP A 21 10.55 2.28 3.69
C ASP A 21 10.00 1.23 2.72
N ALA A 22 8.71 0.91 2.84
CA ALA A 22 8.06 -0.10 2.00
C ALA A 22 7.76 0.41 0.57
N HIS A 23 7.79 1.72 0.33
CA HIS A 23 7.47 2.31 -0.96
C HIS A 23 7.95 3.76 -1.08
N CYS A 24 8.81 4.03 -2.06
CA CYS A 24 9.20 5.39 -2.42
C CYS A 24 9.70 5.50 -3.86
N HIS A 25 9.87 6.76 -4.33
CA HIS A 25 10.25 7.10 -5.70
C HIS A 25 11.48 8.02 -5.79
N PRO A 26 12.59 7.80 -5.05
CA PRO A 26 13.72 8.72 -5.06
C PRO A 26 14.39 8.88 -6.44
N THR A 27 14.16 7.96 -7.38
CA THR A 27 14.62 8.07 -8.78
C THR A 27 13.82 9.07 -9.62
N ASP A 28 12.69 9.58 -9.13
CA ASP A 28 12.03 10.74 -9.75
C ASP A 28 12.86 12.02 -9.60
N THR A 29 13.79 12.05 -8.64
CA THR A 29 14.75 13.15 -8.43
C THR A 29 16.15 12.58 -8.27
N MET A 30 16.80 12.26 -9.39
CA MET A 30 18.10 11.56 -9.40
C MET A 30 19.20 12.30 -8.64
N SER A 31 19.13 13.63 -8.52
CA SER A 31 20.08 14.41 -7.71
C SER A 31 20.02 14.08 -6.22
N SER A 32 18.92 13.54 -5.71
CA SER A 32 18.74 13.16 -4.30
C SER A 32 19.33 11.79 -3.95
N ILE A 33 19.59 10.94 -4.94
CA ILE A 33 20.07 9.56 -4.76
C ILE A 33 21.43 9.51 -4.03
N THR A 34 22.24 10.57 -4.13
CA THR A 34 23.52 10.67 -3.40
C THR A 34 23.33 10.75 -1.88
N SER A 35 22.15 11.11 -1.39
CA SER A 35 21.86 11.21 0.05
C SER A 35 21.54 9.87 0.71
N LEU A 36 21.32 8.79 -0.06
CA LEU A 36 20.98 7.46 0.50
C LEU A 36 21.92 6.95 1.60
N PRO A 37 23.26 7.11 1.51
CA PRO A 37 24.16 6.63 2.57
C PRO A 37 23.95 7.34 3.91
N GLU A 38 23.54 8.61 3.87
CA GLU A 38 23.38 9.51 5.02
C GLU A 38 21.98 9.44 5.65
N MET A 39 21.03 8.78 4.99
CA MET A 39 19.68 8.59 5.52
C MET A 39 19.70 7.73 6.79
N LYS A 40 18.75 8.01 7.69
CA LYS A 40 18.53 7.21 8.90
C LYS A 40 17.73 5.95 8.63
N ALA A 41 16.84 5.97 7.63
CA ALA A 41 16.17 4.77 7.15
C ALA A 41 17.18 3.70 6.72
N ARG A 42 16.93 2.45 7.11
CA ARG A 42 17.85 1.34 6.90
C ARG A 42 17.84 0.83 5.46
N ILE A 43 16.65 0.61 4.89
CA ILE A 43 16.47 0.19 3.49
C ILE A 43 15.25 0.89 2.90
N LEU A 44 15.37 1.28 1.63
CA LEU A 44 14.30 1.84 0.82
C LEU A 44 13.83 0.83 -0.23
N THR A 45 12.53 0.70 -0.41
CA THR A 45 11.92 -0.10 -1.47
C THR A 45 11.55 0.84 -2.62
N VAL A 46 12.40 0.88 -3.66
CA VAL A 46 12.37 1.93 -4.69
C VAL A 46 11.60 1.46 -5.91
N MET A 47 10.54 2.17 -6.26
CA MET A 47 9.62 1.79 -7.32
C MET A 47 9.99 2.40 -8.67
N ALA A 48 10.08 1.57 -9.70
CA ALA A 48 10.00 2.05 -11.08
C ALA A 48 8.53 2.20 -11.48
N THR A 49 8.14 3.37 -12.02
CA THR A 49 6.74 3.66 -12.38
C THR A 49 6.49 3.70 -13.88
N ARG A 50 7.48 4.16 -14.65
CA ARG A 50 7.42 4.35 -16.11
C ARG A 50 8.67 3.82 -16.82
N GLY A 51 8.73 3.97 -18.14
CA GLY A 51 9.82 3.45 -18.97
C GLY A 51 11.21 3.93 -18.57
N GLN A 52 11.37 5.22 -18.31
CA GLN A 52 12.64 5.84 -17.92
C GLN A 52 13.13 5.30 -16.57
N ASP A 53 12.22 5.08 -15.63
CA ASP A 53 12.57 4.68 -14.27
C ASP A 53 13.14 3.27 -14.20
N GLN A 54 12.77 2.37 -15.13
CA GLN A 54 13.18 0.96 -15.07
C GLN A 54 14.70 0.83 -15.03
N GLU A 55 15.40 1.55 -15.90
CA GLU A 55 16.86 1.53 -15.96
C GLU A 55 17.49 2.32 -14.81
N LEU A 56 16.93 3.48 -14.44
CA LEU A 56 17.44 4.30 -13.35
C LEU A 56 17.39 3.57 -12.00
N VAL A 57 16.32 2.81 -11.75
CA VAL A 57 16.17 1.97 -10.55
C VAL A 57 17.19 0.82 -10.57
N ALA A 58 17.43 0.18 -11.72
CA ALA A 58 18.45 -0.85 -11.85
C ALA A 58 19.86 -0.30 -11.58
N GLN A 59 20.23 0.82 -12.21
CA GLN A 59 21.53 1.49 -11.99
C GLN A 59 21.70 1.93 -10.53
N THR A 60 20.64 2.41 -9.89
CA THR A 60 20.67 2.76 -8.47
C THR A 60 20.87 1.51 -7.59
N ALA A 61 20.24 0.38 -7.94
CA ALA A 61 20.44 -0.90 -7.26
C ALA A 61 21.84 -1.49 -7.49
N ASP A 62 22.47 -1.25 -8.63
CA ASP A 62 23.87 -1.63 -8.86
C ASP A 62 24.81 -0.90 -7.90
N LYS A 63 24.47 0.32 -7.49
CA LYS A 63 25.26 1.09 -6.53
C LYS A 63 24.90 0.81 -5.07
N TYR A 64 23.62 0.81 -4.73
CA TYR A 64 23.13 0.79 -3.34
C TYR A 64 22.21 -0.39 -3.01
N GLY A 65 21.95 -1.27 -3.97
CA GLY A 65 21.10 -2.44 -3.77
C GLY A 65 21.76 -3.52 -2.91
N ILE A 66 20.93 -4.27 -2.18
CA ILE A 66 21.38 -5.45 -1.43
C ILE A 66 21.97 -6.48 -2.39
N LYS A 67 23.19 -6.95 -2.10
CA LYS A 67 23.95 -7.84 -2.98
C LYS A 67 23.65 -9.32 -2.71
N SER A 68 23.79 -10.16 -3.74
CA SER A 68 23.43 -11.58 -3.68
C SER A 68 24.14 -12.38 -2.56
N GLY A 69 25.38 -12.02 -2.22
CA GLY A 69 26.10 -12.62 -1.08
C GLY A 69 25.47 -12.32 0.29
N SER A 70 24.70 -11.23 0.38
CA SER A 70 24.04 -10.76 1.60
C SER A 70 22.64 -11.36 1.78
N ILE A 71 22.07 -11.98 0.75
CA ILE A 71 20.68 -12.48 0.73
C ILE A 71 20.47 -13.69 1.65
N GLY A 72 21.49 -14.52 1.85
CA GLY A 72 21.47 -15.62 2.81
C GLY A 72 21.71 -15.18 4.27
N SER A 73 22.15 -13.94 4.45
CA SER A 73 22.52 -13.38 5.74
C SER A 73 21.32 -12.67 6.37
N THR A 74 21.17 -12.69 7.69
CA THR A 74 20.05 -11.98 8.34
C THR A 74 20.09 -10.49 7.97
N PRO A 75 18.96 -9.76 7.85
CA PRO A 75 18.98 -8.36 7.44
C PRO A 75 19.84 -7.42 8.32
N ASN A 76 20.19 -7.87 9.52
CA ASN A 76 21.07 -7.13 10.44
C ASN A 76 22.57 -7.26 10.08
N SER A 77 22.95 -8.10 9.12
CA SER A 77 24.33 -8.26 8.64
C SER A 77 24.59 -7.62 7.28
N TRP A 78 23.58 -6.97 6.69
CA TRP A 78 23.76 -6.16 5.48
C TRP A 78 24.62 -4.94 5.79
N SER A 79 25.47 -4.54 4.85
CA SER A 79 26.39 -3.43 5.04
C SER A 79 25.66 -2.07 5.07
N ASN A 80 26.32 -1.04 5.57
CA ASN A 80 25.72 0.30 5.59
C ASN A 80 25.65 0.94 4.20
N GLU A 81 26.33 0.39 3.21
CA GLU A 81 26.30 0.86 1.83
C GLU A 81 25.10 0.26 1.07
N GLU A 82 24.59 -0.89 1.52
CA GLU A 82 23.38 -1.53 1.01
C GLU A 82 22.14 -0.81 1.58
N ARG A 83 21.49 0.03 0.78
CA ARG A 83 20.41 0.94 1.20
C ARG A 83 19.08 0.73 0.47
N MET A 84 19.00 -0.14 -0.55
CA MET A 84 17.73 -0.30 -1.28
C MET A 84 17.40 -1.70 -1.80
N ILE A 85 16.12 -1.93 -2.08
CA ILE A 85 15.60 -3.02 -2.91
C ILE A 85 14.90 -2.39 -4.12
N PRO A 86 15.23 -2.80 -5.36
CA PRO A 86 14.55 -2.28 -6.54
C PRO A 86 13.20 -2.98 -6.76
N CYS A 87 12.25 -2.24 -7.31
CA CYS A 87 10.98 -2.77 -7.77
C CYS A 87 10.77 -2.37 -9.24
N PHE A 88 10.34 -3.32 -10.05
CA PHE A 88 10.13 -3.12 -11.48
C PHE A 88 8.67 -3.35 -11.83
N GLY A 89 8.03 -2.32 -12.39
CA GLY A 89 6.61 -2.34 -12.69
C GLY A 89 6.23 -1.18 -13.60
N TRP A 90 5.06 -1.29 -14.23
CA TRP A 90 4.46 -0.23 -15.03
C TRP A 90 3.18 0.26 -14.37
N HIS A 91 3.23 1.51 -13.95
CA HIS A 91 2.16 2.16 -13.20
C HIS A 91 0.92 2.40 -14.08
N PRO A 92 -0.32 2.29 -13.54
CA PRO A 92 -1.56 2.53 -14.30
C PRO A 92 -1.61 3.88 -15.00
N TRP A 93 -0.96 4.92 -14.47
CA TRP A 93 -0.88 6.25 -15.10
C TRP A 93 -0.26 6.21 -16.49
N PHE A 94 0.72 5.32 -16.70
CA PHE A 94 1.46 5.21 -17.94
C PHE A 94 1.00 4.04 -18.80
N SER A 95 -0.01 3.27 -18.38
CA SER A 95 -0.51 2.08 -19.11
C SER A 95 -0.91 2.34 -20.57
N HIS A 96 -1.31 3.57 -20.92
CA HIS A 96 -1.55 3.98 -22.31
C HIS A 96 -0.31 3.91 -23.23
N GLN A 97 0.90 3.90 -22.69
CA GLN A 97 2.17 3.79 -23.43
C GLN A 97 2.53 2.32 -23.71
N MET A 98 1.60 1.40 -23.52
CA MET A 98 1.76 -0.01 -23.87
C MET A 98 0.61 -0.46 -24.73
N PHE A 99 0.91 -1.29 -25.71
CA PHE A 99 -0.09 -1.97 -26.53
C PHE A 99 0.11 -3.47 -26.44
N ASP A 100 -0.96 -4.19 -26.76
CA ASP A 100 -0.98 -5.64 -26.81
C ASP A 100 -0.75 -6.11 -28.25
N GLU A 101 0.32 -6.86 -28.44
CA GLU A 101 0.82 -7.29 -29.74
C GLU A 101 -0.22 -8.15 -30.50
N ASP A 102 -0.97 -9.00 -29.80
CA ASP A 102 -2.04 -9.82 -30.37
C ASP A 102 -3.10 -8.97 -31.10
N THR A 103 -3.32 -7.72 -30.65
CA THR A 103 -4.28 -6.79 -31.25
C THR A 103 -3.78 -6.20 -32.58
N TYR A 104 -2.46 -6.17 -32.79
CA TYR A 104 -1.81 -5.52 -33.93
C TYR A 104 -1.07 -6.50 -34.86
N GLY A 105 -1.31 -7.80 -34.70
CA GLY A 105 -0.70 -8.85 -35.52
C GLY A 105 0.80 -9.01 -35.22
N ASP A 106 1.15 -9.08 -33.94
CA ASP A 106 2.51 -9.37 -33.44
C ASP A 106 3.57 -8.34 -33.90
N ARG A 107 3.16 -7.07 -34.08
CA ARG A 107 4.08 -5.98 -34.41
C ARG A 107 4.87 -5.50 -33.20
N ASP A 108 6.15 -5.18 -33.42
CA ASP A 108 7.04 -4.59 -32.42
C ASP A 108 6.90 -3.06 -32.30
N THR A 109 6.30 -2.40 -33.30
CA THR A 109 6.10 -0.94 -33.33
C THR A 109 4.79 -0.59 -34.03
N LEU A 110 4.17 0.52 -33.63
CA LEU A 110 3.00 1.07 -34.31
C LEU A 110 3.39 2.21 -35.24
N ASP A 111 2.89 2.18 -36.48
CA ASP A 111 2.91 3.34 -37.36
C ASP A 111 1.98 4.46 -36.83
N LYS A 112 1.98 5.62 -37.49
CA LYS A 112 1.26 6.81 -37.02
C LYS A 112 -0.25 6.54 -36.89
N GLU A 113 -0.85 5.87 -37.87
CA GLU A 113 -2.27 5.55 -37.90
C GLU A 113 -2.62 4.50 -36.83
N ALA A 114 -1.81 3.45 -36.69
CA ALA A 114 -1.98 2.43 -35.66
C ALA A 114 -1.81 3.00 -34.24
N LYS A 115 -0.88 3.94 -34.05
CA LYS A 115 -0.70 4.67 -32.79
C LYS A 115 -1.94 5.49 -32.42
N ILE A 116 -2.51 6.24 -33.37
CA ILE A 116 -3.74 7.01 -33.13
C ILE A 116 -4.89 6.06 -32.80
N SER A 117 -5.03 4.96 -33.55
CA SER A 117 -6.03 3.92 -33.30
C SER A 117 -5.88 3.31 -31.91
N HIS A 118 -4.63 3.04 -31.48
CA HIS A 118 -4.33 2.56 -30.13
C HIS A 118 -4.83 3.52 -29.06
N TYR A 119 -4.44 4.79 -29.13
CA TYR A 119 -4.88 5.79 -28.15
C TYR A 119 -6.39 5.98 -28.15
N GLN A 120 -7.04 6.02 -29.32
CA GLN A 120 -8.50 6.04 -29.41
C GLN A 120 -9.12 4.80 -28.74
N SER A 121 -8.51 3.62 -28.86
CA SER A 121 -8.99 2.36 -28.28
C SER A 121 -8.77 2.23 -26.78
N VAL A 122 -7.76 2.87 -26.20
CA VAL A 122 -7.43 2.74 -24.76
C VAL A 122 -7.84 3.93 -23.92
N LEU A 123 -8.05 5.12 -24.50
CA LEU A 123 -8.40 6.33 -23.76
C LEU A 123 -9.91 6.57 -23.66
N SER A 124 -10.35 7.28 -22.63
CA SER A 124 -11.75 7.69 -22.41
C SER A 124 -11.81 9.17 -22.03
N PRO A 125 -12.79 9.96 -22.51
CA PRO A 125 -14.03 9.57 -23.20
C PRO A 125 -13.81 9.01 -24.62
N LYS A 126 -14.75 8.19 -25.09
CA LYS A 126 -14.75 7.60 -26.43
C LYS A 126 -15.50 8.49 -27.40
N HIS A 127 -14.91 8.71 -28.57
CA HIS A 127 -15.55 9.39 -29.70
C HIS A 127 -15.51 8.49 -30.94
N ASN A 128 -16.66 8.35 -31.60
CA ASN A 128 -16.82 7.50 -32.80
C ASN A 128 -16.01 8.04 -33.98
N VAL A 129 -15.89 9.37 -34.08
CA VAL A 129 -15.08 10.06 -35.08
C VAL A 129 -14.17 11.03 -34.33
N LEU A 130 -12.87 10.92 -34.56
CA LEU A 130 -11.89 11.82 -33.97
C LEU A 130 -11.91 13.17 -34.69
N SER A 131 -11.92 14.26 -33.92
CA SER A 131 -11.64 15.58 -34.47
C SER A 131 -10.16 15.70 -34.90
N GLU A 132 -9.84 16.71 -35.73
CA GLU A 132 -8.45 17.00 -36.09
C GLU A 132 -7.58 17.34 -34.87
N GLU A 133 -8.16 18.00 -33.87
CA GLU A 133 -7.45 18.30 -32.61
C GLU A 133 -7.12 17.02 -31.83
N GLU A 134 -8.05 16.07 -31.76
CA GLU A 134 -7.84 14.77 -31.10
C GLU A 134 -6.80 13.92 -31.83
N ARG A 135 -6.85 13.90 -33.17
CA ARG A 135 -5.82 13.23 -33.99
C ARG A 135 -4.44 13.80 -33.73
N ARG A 136 -4.30 15.13 -33.67
CA ARG A 136 -3.04 15.80 -33.33
C ARG A 136 -2.60 15.48 -31.91
N LEU A 137 -3.52 15.48 -30.94
CA LEU A 137 -3.23 15.12 -29.56
C LEU A 137 -2.70 13.69 -29.45
N PHE A 138 -3.41 12.70 -30.02
CA PHE A 138 -3.02 11.30 -29.95
C PHE A 138 -1.71 11.02 -30.70
N ALA A 139 -1.46 11.72 -31.82
CA ALA A 139 -0.18 11.64 -32.51
C ALA A 139 0.98 12.20 -31.67
N SER A 140 0.71 13.22 -30.83
CA SER A 140 1.70 13.86 -29.94
C SER A 140 2.02 13.08 -28.66
N LEU A 141 1.18 12.11 -28.27
CA LEU A 141 1.48 11.22 -27.15
C LEU A 141 2.72 10.37 -27.47
N PRO A 142 3.41 9.79 -26.47
CA PRO A 142 4.60 8.97 -26.71
C PRO A 142 4.32 7.78 -27.62
N ASP A 143 5.35 7.15 -28.19
CA ASP A 143 5.13 5.90 -28.93
C ASP A 143 4.87 4.75 -27.94
N PRO A 144 3.77 4.01 -28.08
CA PRO A 144 3.49 2.91 -27.19
C PRO A 144 4.42 1.73 -27.50
N ARG A 145 4.89 1.05 -26.46
CA ARG A 145 5.78 -0.11 -26.57
C ARG A 145 5.02 -1.44 -26.49
N PRO A 146 5.53 -2.52 -27.10
CA PRO A 146 4.98 -3.86 -26.93
C PRO A 146 5.04 -4.30 -25.47
N PHE A 147 3.96 -4.92 -24.99
CA PHE A 147 3.85 -5.29 -23.59
C PHE A 147 4.69 -6.54 -23.25
N SER A 148 4.80 -7.49 -24.17
CA SER A 148 5.65 -8.68 -23.99
C SER A 148 7.13 -8.30 -23.84
N GLN A 149 7.59 -7.29 -24.58
CA GLN A 149 8.96 -6.78 -24.49
C GLN A 149 9.25 -6.22 -23.10
N PHE A 150 8.30 -5.50 -22.52
CA PHE A 150 8.42 -5.01 -21.15
C PHE A 150 8.48 -6.17 -20.15
N LEU A 151 7.56 -7.14 -20.22
CA LEU A 151 7.56 -8.28 -19.30
C LEU A 151 8.88 -9.08 -19.37
N LYS A 152 9.46 -9.22 -20.56
CA LYS A 152 10.78 -9.87 -20.76
C LYS A 152 11.91 -9.06 -20.12
N GLN A 153 11.88 -7.73 -20.23
CA GLN A 153 12.81 -6.83 -19.55
C GLN A 153 12.67 -6.94 -18.02
N THR A 154 11.44 -6.85 -17.50
CA THR A 154 11.15 -6.99 -16.07
C THR A 154 11.64 -8.34 -15.53
N LYS A 155 11.38 -9.44 -16.26
CA LYS A 155 11.88 -10.76 -15.90
C LYS A 155 13.40 -10.79 -15.76
N SER A 156 14.12 -10.19 -16.72
CA SER A 156 15.58 -10.11 -16.68
C SER A 156 16.08 -9.34 -15.46
N TYR A 157 15.43 -8.23 -15.09
CA TYR A 157 15.78 -7.52 -13.86
C TYR A 157 15.49 -8.32 -12.59
N LEU A 158 14.35 -9.01 -12.52
CA LEU A 158 14.00 -9.86 -11.38
C LEU A 158 14.94 -11.07 -11.21
N GLU A 159 15.59 -11.51 -12.29
CA GLU A 159 16.67 -12.51 -12.26
C GLU A 159 17.97 -11.90 -11.72
N SER A 160 18.34 -10.70 -12.17
CA SER A 160 19.53 -9.98 -11.72
C SER A 160 19.47 -9.52 -10.26
N TYR A 161 18.29 -9.20 -9.75
CA TYR A 161 18.07 -8.69 -8.39
C TYR A 161 17.16 -9.63 -7.59
N PRO A 162 17.69 -10.61 -6.81
CA PRO A 162 16.87 -11.70 -6.30
C PRO A 162 15.87 -11.31 -5.21
N LEU A 163 16.04 -10.15 -4.56
CA LEU A 163 15.10 -9.56 -3.59
C LEU A 163 14.12 -8.57 -4.23
N ALA A 164 14.23 -8.28 -5.53
CA ALA A 164 13.39 -7.30 -6.19
C ALA A 164 11.91 -7.68 -6.17
N LEU A 165 11.05 -6.67 -6.10
CA LEU A 165 9.60 -6.83 -6.19
C LEU A 165 9.11 -6.46 -7.60
N VAL A 166 7.87 -6.83 -7.91
CA VAL A 166 7.15 -6.23 -9.03
C VAL A 166 6.33 -5.05 -8.51
N GLY A 167 6.58 -3.87 -9.03
CA GLY A 167 5.94 -2.64 -8.55
C GLY A 167 6.63 -1.40 -9.11
N GLU A 168 5.92 -0.29 -9.28
CA GLU A 168 4.53 -0.10 -8.88
C GLU A 168 3.55 -0.50 -9.99
N ILE A 169 2.55 -1.34 -9.67
CA ILE A 169 1.54 -1.84 -10.61
C ILE A 169 0.15 -1.66 -10.02
N GLY A 170 -0.92 -1.59 -10.81
CA GLY A 170 -2.26 -1.52 -10.22
C GLY A 170 -3.31 -0.86 -11.09
N LEU A 171 -4.27 -0.21 -10.44
CA LEU A 171 -5.41 0.45 -11.09
C LEU A 171 -5.64 1.86 -10.51
N ASP A 172 -5.82 2.84 -11.39
CA ASP A 172 -6.22 4.20 -11.02
C ASP A 172 -7.36 4.67 -11.93
N ARG A 173 -8.54 4.91 -11.34
CA ARG A 173 -9.71 5.40 -12.07
C ARG A 173 -9.76 6.91 -12.21
N SER A 174 -9.03 7.62 -11.36
CA SER A 174 -9.07 9.07 -11.21
C SER A 174 -8.10 9.79 -12.14
N PHE A 175 -6.93 9.20 -12.38
CA PHE A 175 -5.82 9.85 -13.07
C PHE A 175 -6.15 10.24 -14.50
N ARG A 176 -5.82 11.49 -14.83
CA ARG A 176 -5.94 12.04 -16.17
C ARG A 176 -4.54 12.22 -16.75
N ILE A 177 -4.38 11.87 -18.02
CA ILE A 177 -3.08 11.93 -18.69
C ILE A 177 -2.66 13.39 -18.86
N PRO A 178 -1.41 13.77 -18.55
CA PRO A 178 -0.92 15.12 -18.81
C PRO A 178 -0.88 15.43 -20.31
N VAL A 179 -1.14 16.68 -20.68
CA VAL A 179 -0.92 17.12 -22.06
C VAL A 179 0.57 17.06 -22.41
N ALA A 180 0.91 16.96 -23.69
CA ALA A 180 2.31 17.07 -24.13
C ALA A 180 2.87 18.46 -23.78
N TRP A 181 4.19 18.55 -23.57
CA TRP A 181 4.84 19.86 -23.48
C TRP A 181 4.64 20.60 -24.80
N LEU A 182 4.26 21.88 -24.72
CA LEU A 182 4.35 22.79 -25.86
C LEU A 182 5.80 23.27 -25.94
N PRO A 183 6.37 23.49 -27.14
CA PRO A 183 7.75 23.94 -27.30
C PRO A 183 8.09 25.18 -26.47
N GLU A 184 7.13 26.09 -26.30
CA GLU A 184 7.27 27.33 -25.51
C GLU A 184 7.40 27.09 -23.99
N ASN A 185 6.90 25.96 -23.51
CA ASN A 185 6.85 25.62 -22.07
C ASN A 185 7.92 24.62 -21.65
N GLU A 186 8.69 24.05 -22.59
CA GLU A 186 9.80 23.13 -22.26
C GLU A 186 10.86 23.79 -21.39
N ASN A 187 11.10 25.09 -21.56
CA ASN A 187 12.04 25.87 -20.75
C ASN A 187 11.58 26.06 -19.29
N ASN A 188 10.30 25.85 -18.99
CA ASN A 188 9.75 25.94 -17.63
C ASN A 188 9.81 24.59 -16.88
N ARG A 189 10.35 23.55 -17.52
CA ARG A 189 10.50 22.23 -16.91
C ARG A 189 11.56 22.29 -15.81
N ASP A 190 11.21 21.76 -14.64
CA ASP A 190 12.19 21.54 -13.57
C ASP A 190 13.20 20.47 -14.01
N GLY A 191 14.41 20.91 -14.31
CA GLY A 191 15.49 20.03 -14.76
C GLY A 191 16.00 19.05 -13.71
N SER A 192 15.58 19.19 -12.44
CA SER A 192 15.91 18.23 -11.38
C SER A 192 15.06 16.96 -11.43
N LEU A 193 13.89 17.02 -12.09
CA LEU A 193 12.96 15.90 -12.20
C LEU A 193 13.31 14.98 -13.36
N THR A 194 13.19 13.68 -13.12
CA THR A 194 13.34 12.66 -14.14
C THR A 194 12.25 12.81 -15.21
N PRO A 195 12.60 12.78 -16.52
CA PRO A 195 11.64 12.93 -17.60
C PRO A 195 10.51 11.91 -17.58
N GLY A 196 9.33 12.34 -18.03
CA GLY A 196 8.20 11.45 -18.33
C GLY A 196 7.11 11.39 -17.25
N GLY A 197 7.36 11.94 -16.05
CA GLY A 197 6.35 12.12 -15.01
C GLY A 197 5.37 13.26 -15.33
N ARG A 198 4.52 13.69 -14.37
CA ARG A 198 3.60 14.83 -14.62
C ARG A 198 4.35 16.14 -14.86
N GLU A 199 5.42 16.40 -14.11
CA GLU A 199 6.30 17.58 -14.29
C GLU A 199 5.53 18.91 -14.29
N GLY A 200 4.47 19.02 -13.49
CA GLY A 200 3.62 20.22 -13.43
C GLY A 200 2.68 20.44 -14.62
N ARG A 201 2.71 19.56 -15.63
CA ARG A 201 1.86 19.67 -16.83
C ARG A 201 0.36 19.68 -16.50
N LYS A 202 -0.39 20.41 -17.32
CA LYS A 202 -1.85 20.44 -17.27
C LYS A 202 -2.42 19.06 -17.61
N LEU A 203 -3.46 18.65 -16.90
CA LEU A 203 -4.13 17.37 -17.16
C LEU A 203 -5.11 17.52 -18.32
N SER A 204 -5.04 16.58 -19.27
CA SER A 204 -6.01 16.43 -20.35
C SER A 204 -7.36 15.91 -19.81
N PRO A 205 -8.45 15.89 -20.59
CA PRO A 205 -9.68 15.22 -20.16
C PRO A 205 -9.58 13.69 -20.19
N TYR A 206 -8.54 13.12 -20.82
CA TYR A 206 -8.44 11.70 -21.09
C TYR A 206 -7.91 10.90 -19.89
N ARG A 207 -8.53 9.74 -19.69
CA ARG A 207 -8.09 8.71 -18.76
C ARG A 207 -7.85 7.41 -19.51
N VAL A 208 -6.98 6.56 -18.98
CA VAL A 208 -6.85 5.20 -19.51
C VAL A 208 -8.05 4.37 -19.09
N SER A 209 -8.65 3.66 -20.04
CA SER A 209 -9.77 2.75 -19.77
C SER A 209 -9.37 1.70 -18.74
N ILE A 210 -10.31 1.39 -17.85
CA ILE A 210 -10.06 0.46 -16.76
C ILE A 210 -9.80 -0.96 -17.27
N GLN A 211 -10.38 -1.33 -18.40
CA GLN A 211 -10.14 -2.60 -19.08
C GLN A 211 -8.68 -2.73 -19.54
N HIS A 212 -8.11 -1.67 -20.12
CA HIS A 212 -6.72 -1.67 -20.53
C HIS A 212 -5.77 -1.74 -19.33
N GLN A 213 -6.03 -0.95 -18.28
CA GLN A 213 -5.25 -1.03 -17.04
C GLN A 213 -5.30 -2.44 -16.42
N LYS A 214 -6.49 -3.06 -16.33
CA LYS A 214 -6.68 -4.42 -15.77
C LYS A 214 -5.91 -5.48 -16.56
N LYS A 215 -5.83 -5.35 -17.89
CA LYS A 215 -5.06 -6.27 -18.75
C LYS A 215 -3.58 -6.25 -18.39
N LEU A 216 -2.97 -5.06 -18.32
CA LEU A 216 -1.56 -4.90 -17.96
C LEU A 216 -1.31 -5.34 -16.52
N PHE A 217 -2.17 -4.93 -15.60
CA PHE A 217 -2.04 -5.28 -14.19
C PHE A 217 -2.04 -6.81 -13.98
N LYS A 218 -2.97 -7.53 -14.62
CA LYS A 218 -3.07 -9.00 -14.52
C LYS A 218 -1.83 -9.72 -15.05
N ALA A 219 -1.27 -9.28 -16.16
CA ALA A 219 -0.06 -9.92 -16.69
C ALA A 219 1.18 -9.64 -15.82
N GLN A 220 1.31 -8.45 -15.24
CA GLN A 220 2.38 -8.16 -14.28
C GLN A 220 2.23 -9.00 -12.99
N LEU A 221 1.00 -9.22 -12.51
CA LEU A 221 0.71 -10.14 -11.41
C LEU A 221 1.09 -11.59 -11.74
N ASN A 222 0.78 -12.04 -12.96
CA ASN A 222 1.15 -13.38 -13.43
C ASN A 222 2.67 -13.56 -13.46
N LEU A 223 3.41 -12.57 -13.96
CA LEU A 223 4.89 -12.59 -13.94
C LEU A 223 5.42 -12.65 -12.50
N ALA A 224 4.87 -11.84 -11.60
CA ALA A 224 5.24 -11.88 -10.19
C ALA A 224 4.96 -13.25 -9.56
N GLY A 225 3.82 -13.87 -9.90
CA GLY A 225 3.49 -15.23 -9.50
C GLY A 225 4.45 -16.27 -10.06
N GLU A 226 4.79 -16.19 -11.35
CA GLU A 226 5.73 -17.09 -12.00
C GLU A 226 7.09 -17.07 -11.30
N MET A 227 7.59 -15.87 -11.02
CA MET A 227 8.89 -15.63 -10.40
C MET A 227 8.87 -15.64 -8.86
N GLN A 228 7.70 -15.92 -8.26
CA GLN A 228 7.48 -15.90 -6.81
C GLN A 228 7.93 -14.59 -6.15
N ARG A 229 7.70 -13.45 -6.81
CA ARG A 229 8.03 -12.10 -6.32
C ARG A 229 6.85 -11.47 -5.59
N ALA A 230 7.16 -10.76 -4.52
CA ALA A 230 6.16 -9.90 -3.88
C ALA A 230 5.84 -8.71 -4.79
N VAL A 231 4.67 -8.12 -4.58
CA VAL A 231 4.21 -6.98 -5.38
C VAL A 231 3.84 -5.78 -4.53
N SER A 232 4.05 -4.58 -5.07
CA SER A 232 3.54 -3.32 -4.53
C SER A 232 2.45 -2.78 -5.45
N ILE A 233 1.24 -2.57 -4.91
CA ILE A 233 0.04 -2.31 -5.69
C ILE A 233 -0.52 -0.92 -5.44
N HIS A 234 -0.68 -0.18 -6.53
CA HIS A 234 -1.45 1.05 -6.65
C HIS A 234 -2.95 0.80 -6.73
N GLY A 235 -3.74 1.58 -5.98
CA GLY A 235 -5.19 1.47 -6.02
C GLY A 235 -5.89 2.75 -5.64
N VAL A 236 -6.27 3.58 -6.61
CA VAL A 236 -6.98 4.85 -6.39
C VAL A 236 -8.35 4.83 -7.07
N GLN A 237 -9.40 5.05 -6.28
CA GLN A 237 -10.81 4.99 -6.73
C GLN A 237 -11.18 3.69 -7.48
N ALA A 238 -10.44 2.61 -7.20
CA ALA A 238 -10.56 1.32 -7.88
C ALA A 238 -10.43 0.12 -6.92
N HIS A 239 -10.53 0.32 -5.60
CA HIS A 239 -10.23 -0.73 -4.59
C HIS A 239 -10.98 -2.06 -4.82
N GLY A 240 -12.26 -2.00 -5.17
CA GLY A 240 -13.05 -3.20 -5.49
C GLY A 240 -12.56 -3.92 -6.74
N LEU A 241 -12.16 -3.17 -7.78
CA LEU A 241 -11.61 -3.75 -9.02
C LEU A 241 -10.20 -4.30 -8.82
N VAL A 242 -9.40 -3.70 -7.93
CA VAL A 242 -8.11 -4.26 -7.51
C VAL A 242 -8.33 -5.61 -6.84
N PHE A 243 -9.24 -5.69 -5.86
CA PHE A 243 -9.59 -6.95 -5.20
C PHE A 243 -10.10 -8.00 -6.20
N GLU A 244 -11.01 -7.63 -7.11
CA GLU A 244 -11.55 -8.52 -8.13
C GLU A 244 -10.46 -9.06 -9.05
N THR A 245 -9.58 -8.19 -9.54
CA THR A 245 -8.48 -8.59 -10.44
C THR A 245 -7.50 -9.53 -9.73
N LEU A 246 -7.19 -9.23 -8.47
CA LEU A 246 -6.39 -10.10 -7.63
C LEU A 246 -7.07 -11.47 -7.42
N HIS A 247 -8.36 -11.48 -7.10
CA HIS A 247 -9.15 -12.69 -6.94
C HIS A 247 -9.13 -13.57 -8.20
N GLU A 248 -9.22 -12.98 -9.39
CA GLU A 248 -9.08 -13.72 -10.65
C GLU A 248 -7.74 -14.46 -10.79
N THR A 249 -6.65 -13.91 -10.26
CA THR A 249 -5.32 -14.54 -10.38
C THR A 249 -5.16 -15.79 -9.53
N TRP A 250 -5.87 -15.90 -8.41
CA TRP A 250 -5.79 -17.06 -7.52
C TRP A 250 -7.05 -17.92 -7.48
N LYS A 251 -8.00 -17.68 -8.39
CA LYS A 251 -9.22 -18.47 -8.51
C LYS A 251 -8.87 -19.94 -8.73
N GLY A 252 -9.42 -20.83 -7.89
CA GLY A 252 -9.12 -22.26 -7.89
C GLY A 252 -7.88 -22.66 -7.07
N HIS A 253 -7.17 -21.69 -6.47
CA HIS A 253 -6.02 -21.92 -5.59
C HIS A 253 -6.32 -21.54 -4.13
N GLU A 254 -7.58 -21.34 -3.77
CA GLU A 254 -7.99 -20.93 -2.44
C GLU A 254 -7.61 -21.98 -1.38
N LYS A 255 -7.19 -21.49 -0.21
CA LYS A 255 -6.92 -22.33 0.96
C LYS A 255 -8.24 -22.92 1.46
N LYS A 256 -8.23 -24.23 1.72
CA LYS A 256 -9.37 -24.89 2.37
C LYS A 256 -9.58 -24.34 3.77
N VAL A 257 -10.67 -23.61 3.99
CA VAL A 257 -11.03 -23.07 5.31
C VAL A 257 -11.66 -24.20 6.13
N LEU A 258 -10.85 -24.83 6.97
CA LEU A 258 -11.32 -25.87 7.89
C LEU A 258 -12.14 -25.24 9.02
N SER A 259 -13.27 -25.86 9.35
CA SER A 259 -14.09 -25.43 10.50
C SER A 259 -13.33 -25.60 11.81
N LYS A 260 -13.72 -24.86 12.87
CA LYS A 260 -13.11 -25.01 14.21
C LYS A 260 -13.09 -26.46 14.69
N ARG A 261 -14.16 -27.22 14.40
CA ARG A 261 -14.27 -28.66 14.71
C ARG A 261 -13.29 -29.51 13.91
N GLN A 262 -13.10 -29.20 12.63
CA GLN A 262 -12.11 -29.89 11.78
C GLN A 262 -10.67 -29.56 12.20
N LYS A 263 -10.37 -28.28 12.52
CA LYS A 263 -9.06 -27.88 13.05
C LYS A 263 -8.75 -28.57 14.37
N LYS A 264 -9.72 -28.67 15.29
CA LYS A 264 -9.57 -29.39 16.56
C LYS A 264 -9.28 -30.88 16.33
N LYS A 265 -10.06 -31.55 15.49
CA LYS A 265 -9.86 -32.97 15.15
C LYS A 265 -8.52 -33.22 14.43
N GLN A 266 -8.06 -32.27 13.62
CA GLN A 266 -6.78 -32.36 12.93
C GLN A 266 -5.59 -32.11 13.87
N ALA A 267 -5.72 -31.19 14.82
CA ALA A 267 -4.74 -30.99 15.89
C ALA A 267 -4.66 -32.19 16.86
N GLU A 268 -5.81 -32.79 17.18
CA GLU A 268 -5.90 -34.04 17.96
C GLU A 268 -5.24 -35.21 17.21
N ASN A 269 -5.50 -35.36 15.90
CA ASN A 269 -4.84 -36.37 15.07
C ASN A 269 -3.34 -36.10 14.85
N TYR A 270 -2.90 -34.84 14.81
CA TYR A 270 -1.49 -34.47 14.68
C TYR A 270 -0.71 -34.79 15.97
N ASN A 271 -1.31 -34.53 17.14
CA ASN A 271 -0.72 -34.94 18.42
C ASN A 271 -0.66 -36.46 18.60
N LEU A 272 -1.54 -37.23 17.94
CA LEU A 272 -1.51 -38.70 17.92
C LEU A 272 -0.52 -39.30 16.90
N SER A 273 -0.08 -38.52 15.91
CA SER A 273 0.87 -38.97 14.87
C SER A 273 2.30 -38.47 15.10
N ALA A 274 2.52 -37.52 16.01
CA ALA A 274 3.85 -37.02 16.37
C ALA A 274 4.73 -38.02 17.16
N GLU A 275 4.21 -39.20 17.52
CA GLU A 275 4.99 -40.29 18.13
C GLU A 275 5.44 -41.36 17.11
N GLN A 276 5.00 -41.28 15.86
CA GLN A 276 5.39 -42.19 14.79
C GLN A 276 5.43 -41.47 13.43
N GLU A 277 6.47 -40.69 13.18
CA GLU A 277 7.03 -40.49 11.83
C GLU A 277 8.24 -39.55 11.92
N GLY A 278 9.43 -40.15 11.80
CA GLY A 278 10.65 -39.44 11.48
C GLY A 278 10.66 -39.05 10.01
N ASP A 279 11.26 -37.88 9.75
CA ASP A 279 11.84 -37.39 8.51
C ASP A 279 11.19 -37.83 7.17
N GLY A 280 10.45 -36.90 6.57
CA GLY A 280 9.81 -37.10 5.28
C GLY A 280 9.53 -35.77 4.58
N ASP A 281 10.59 -34.99 4.35
CA ASP A 281 10.57 -33.76 3.55
C ASP A 281 10.18 -34.05 2.10
N LYS A 282 8.88 -34.20 1.84
CA LYS A 282 8.34 -34.25 0.47
C LYS A 282 8.38 -32.83 -0.10
N LYS A 283 9.50 -32.49 -0.75
CA LYS A 283 9.64 -31.39 -1.72
C LYS A 283 8.54 -31.53 -2.79
N LYS A 284 7.36 -30.93 -2.55
CA LYS A 284 6.39 -30.67 -3.62
C LYS A 284 7.08 -29.71 -4.58
N GLN A 285 7.38 -30.19 -5.78
CA GLN A 285 7.79 -29.32 -6.90
C GLN A 285 6.74 -28.21 -7.03
N SER A 286 7.15 -26.99 -6.69
CA SER A 286 6.29 -25.83 -6.68
C SER A 286 6.14 -25.36 -8.12
N PHE A 287 5.08 -25.79 -8.80
CA PHE A 287 4.70 -25.19 -10.08
C PHE A 287 4.57 -23.66 -9.93
N PRO A 288 4.93 -22.87 -10.95
CA PRO A 288 4.75 -21.42 -10.94
C PRO A 288 3.28 -21.11 -10.72
N LYS A 289 2.97 -20.28 -9.71
CA LYS A 289 1.59 -19.91 -9.39
C LYS A 289 1.20 -18.68 -10.19
N PRO A 290 -0.06 -18.53 -10.63
CA PRO A 290 -0.50 -17.34 -11.37
C PRO A 290 -0.64 -16.07 -10.50
N PHE A 291 -0.33 -16.15 -9.20
CA PHE A 291 -0.48 -15.06 -8.26
C PHE A 291 0.78 -14.90 -7.40
N PRO A 292 1.10 -13.66 -6.97
CA PRO A 292 2.26 -13.41 -6.15
C PRO A 292 2.09 -13.99 -4.73
N PRO A 293 3.16 -14.47 -4.08
CA PRO A 293 3.09 -15.02 -2.74
C PRO A 293 2.76 -13.98 -1.66
N ARG A 294 3.08 -12.70 -1.91
CA ARG A 294 2.85 -11.58 -0.99
C ARG A 294 2.50 -10.32 -1.78
N ILE A 295 1.62 -9.51 -1.22
CA ILE A 295 1.09 -8.29 -1.83
C ILE A 295 1.17 -7.18 -0.79
N CYS A 296 1.73 -6.03 -1.15
CA CYS A 296 1.59 -4.77 -0.43
C CYS A 296 0.55 -3.91 -1.17
N LEU A 297 -0.54 -3.55 -0.49
CA LEU A 297 -1.43 -2.48 -0.94
C LEU A 297 -0.82 -1.16 -0.47
N HIS A 298 -0.14 -0.46 -1.37
CA HIS A 298 0.57 0.77 -0.99
C HIS A 298 -0.40 1.92 -0.76
N SER A 299 -0.06 2.79 0.20
CA SER A 299 -0.86 3.94 0.65
C SER A 299 -2.37 3.66 0.65
N TYR A 300 -2.76 2.50 1.21
CA TYR A 300 -4.13 2.00 1.03
C TYR A 300 -5.15 2.98 1.62
N SER A 301 -6.06 3.46 0.77
CA SER A 301 -7.06 4.48 1.09
C SER A 301 -8.51 3.98 1.02
N GLY A 302 -8.71 2.67 0.81
CA GLY A 302 -10.04 2.07 0.88
C GLY A 302 -10.53 1.98 2.33
N ASN A 303 -11.84 1.88 2.54
CA ASN A 303 -12.38 1.79 3.89
C ASN A 303 -12.07 0.45 4.59
N SER A 304 -12.22 0.42 5.91
CA SER A 304 -11.95 -0.74 6.77
C SER A 304 -12.79 -1.97 6.42
N GLU A 305 -14.06 -1.80 6.04
CA GLU A 305 -14.94 -2.90 5.66
C GLU A 305 -14.51 -3.57 4.36
N ALA A 306 -14.13 -2.78 3.36
CA ALA A 306 -13.51 -3.29 2.13
C ALA A 306 -12.19 -4.02 2.43
N PHE A 307 -11.40 -3.50 3.38
CA PHE A 307 -10.13 -4.14 3.75
C PHE A 307 -10.32 -5.54 4.36
N LYS A 308 -11.39 -5.77 5.12
CA LYS A 308 -11.67 -7.09 5.73
C LYS A 308 -11.77 -8.22 4.70
N GLN A 309 -12.10 -7.92 3.44
CA GLN A 309 -12.12 -8.92 2.37
C GLN A 309 -10.73 -9.52 2.12
N TYR A 310 -9.67 -8.71 2.25
CA TYR A 310 -8.28 -9.16 2.14
C TYR A 310 -7.81 -10.04 3.31
N LEU A 311 -8.59 -10.09 4.40
CA LEU A 311 -8.28 -10.90 5.59
C LEU A 311 -8.89 -12.30 5.53
N SER A 312 -9.57 -12.65 4.44
CA SER A 312 -10.18 -13.96 4.28
C SER A 312 -9.12 -15.07 4.36
N PRO A 313 -9.28 -16.08 5.24
CA PRO A 313 -8.32 -17.17 5.37
C PRO A 313 -8.26 -18.08 4.14
N ALA A 314 -9.19 -17.93 3.21
CA ALA A 314 -9.18 -18.62 1.92
C ALA A 314 -8.13 -18.03 0.95
N ILE A 315 -7.70 -16.79 1.15
CA ILE A 315 -6.73 -16.13 0.26
C ILE A 315 -5.37 -16.85 0.35
N PRO A 316 -4.81 -17.30 -0.78
CA PRO A 316 -3.58 -18.10 -0.78
C PRO A 316 -2.30 -17.26 -0.68
N THR A 317 -2.40 -15.95 -0.85
CA THR A 317 -1.31 -14.97 -0.73
C THR A 317 -1.37 -14.25 0.63
N GLU A 318 -0.27 -13.63 1.04
CA GLU A 318 -0.27 -12.76 2.22
C GLU A 318 -0.43 -11.30 1.81
N ILE A 319 -1.43 -10.62 2.37
CA ILE A 319 -1.73 -9.22 2.07
C ILE A 319 -1.20 -8.33 3.19
N TYR A 320 -0.46 -7.31 2.80
CA TYR A 320 0.04 -6.22 3.62
C TYR A 320 -0.62 -4.92 3.20
N ALA A 321 -0.66 -3.96 4.12
CA ALA A 321 -1.00 -2.57 3.83
C ALA A 321 0.08 -1.66 4.41
N SER A 322 0.53 -0.70 3.61
CA SER A 322 1.40 0.38 4.05
C SER A 322 0.65 1.69 4.10
N PHE A 323 1.16 2.59 4.94
CA PHE A 323 0.61 3.91 5.16
C PHE A 323 1.74 4.95 5.10
N SER A 324 1.43 6.12 4.57
CA SER A 324 2.32 7.28 4.49
C SER A 324 1.65 8.54 5.00
N THR A 325 2.43 9.42 5.61
CA THR A 325 1.95 10.77 5.94
C THR A 325 1.63 11.57 4.68
N ALA A 326 2.40 11.37 3.61
CA ALA A 326 2.26 12.14 2.37
C ALA A 326 0.93 11.91 1.66
N ILE A 327 0.40 10.68 1.68
CA ILE A 327 -0.83 10.33 0.96
C ILE A 327 -2.01 10.16 1.93
N ASN A 328 -1.86 9.35 2.97
CA ASN A 328 -3.00 9.02 3.84
C ASN A 328 -3.43 10.20 4.72
N LEU A 329 -2.59 11.24 4.84
CA LEU A 329 -2.84 12.41 5.68
C LEU A 329 -2.75 13.73 4.90
N SER A 330 -2.76 13.72 3.56
CA SER A 330 -2.73 14.96 2.76
C SER A 330 -3.97 15.83 2.96
N ASP A 331 -5.13 15.20 3.18
CA ASP A 331 -6.44 15.86 3.25
C ASP A 331 -6.87 16.09 4.71
N ARG A 332 -5.93 16.62 5.50
CA ARG A 332 -5.99 16.79 6.98
C ARG A 332 -7.06 17.78 7.49
N GLN A 333 -8.06 18.17 6.71
CA GLN A 333 -9.04 19.19 7.13
C GLN A 333 -10.28 18.63 7.84
N ASP A 334 -10.56 17.33 7.74
CA ASP A 334 -11.81 16.76 8.27
C ASP A 334 -11.56 15.69 9.34
N ALA A 335 -12.12 15.88 10.54
CA ALA A 335 -12.03 14.92 11.65
C ALA A 335 -12.59 13.52 11.29
N ALA A 336 -13.57 13.47 10.39
CA ALA A 336 -14.14 12.23 9.87
C ALA A 336 -13.11 11.37 9.11
N SER A 337 -12.23 12.01 8.34
CA SER A 337 -11.15 11.34 7.59
C SER A 337 -10.08 10.76 8.51
N SER A 338 -9.78 11.43 9.64
CA SER A 338 -8.86 10.88 10.64
C SER A 338 -9.42 9.62 11.29
N ASN A 339 -10.69 9.60 11.68
CA ASN A 339 -11.31 8.43 12.31
C ASN A 339 -11.35 7.23 11.35
N ALA A 340 -11.67 7.45 10.08
CA ALA A 340 -11.71 6.39 9.08
C ALA A 340 -10.34 5.73 8.87
N LEU A 341 -9.26 6.52 8.85
CA LEU A 341 -7.90 6.00 8.75
C LEU A 341 -7.49 5.22 10.00
N GLU A 342 -7.84 5.70 11.19
CA GLU A 342 -7.55 4.96 12.43
C GLU A 342 -8.28 3.61 12.47
N ASP A 343 -9.56 3.57 12.10
CA ASP A 343 -10.35 2.34 12.04
C ASP A 343 -9.77 1.34 11.05
N LEU A 344 -9.32 1.83 9.90
CA LEU A 344 -8.60 1.04 8.91
C LEU A 344 -7.30 0.46 9.50
N ILE A 345 -6.44 1.30 10.08
CA ILE A 345 -5.17 0.86 10.70
C ILE A 345 -5.45 -0.18 11.78
N ARG A 346 -6.45 0.04 12.65
CA ARG A 346 -6.87 -0.93 13.68
C ARG A 346 -7.31 -2.26 13.07
N THR A 347 -7.97 -2.25 11.90
CA THR A 347 -8.41 -3.44 11.17
C THR A 347 -7.24 -4.24 10.59
N VAL A 348 -6.15 -3.61 10.16
CA VAL A 348 -4.98 -4.31 9.62
C VAL A 348 -4.29 -5.14 10.72
N PRO A 349 -4.03 -6.45 10.53
CA PRO A 349 -3.29 -7.25 11.51
C PRO A 349 -1.88 -6.70 11.78
N ASP A 350 -1.42 -6.82 13.03
CA ASP A 350 -0.13 -6.31 13.48
C ASP A 350 1.06 -6.79 12.64
N ASP A 351 1.01 -8.01 12.09
CA ASP A 351 2.07 -8.62 11.30
C ASP A 351 1.97 -8.34 9.78
N ARG A 352 0.97 -7.54 9.38
CA ARG A 352 0.66 -7.15 7.99
C ARG A 352 0.71 -5.64 7.76
N LEU A 353 1.08 -4.88 8.78
CA LEU A 353 1.24 -3.44 8.72
C LEU A 353 2.66 -3.07 8.28
N LEU A 354 2.77 -2.12 7.35
CA LEU A 354 4.02 -1.56 6.85
C LEU A 354 3.99 -0.03 6.94
N VAL A 355 5.17 0.59 6.87
CA VAL A 355 5.33 2.05 6.81
C VAL A 355 6.02 2.41 5.51
N GLU A 356 5.63 3.53 4.91
CA GLU A 356 6.28 4.06 3.71
C GLU A 356 6.30 5.59 3.72
N SER A 357 7.18 6.18 2.90
CA SER A 357 7.21 7.63 2.73
C SER A 357 6.41 8.14 1.53
N ASP A 358 6.37 7.32 0.47
CA ASP A 358 5.83 7.66 -0.84
C ASP A 358 6.40 8.97 -1.45
N LEU A 359 7.66 9.28 -1.14
CA LEU A 359 8.31 10.51 -1.60
C LEU A 359 9.21 10.29 -2.82
N HIS A 360 9.24 11.31 -3.69
CA HIS A 360 10.06 11.39 -4.91
C HIS A 360 11.51 11.85 -4.69
N THR A 361 11.89 12.16 -3.44
CA THR A 361 13.19 12.74 -3.09
C THR A 361 13.76 12.06 -1.85
N ALA A 362 14.93 11.43 -1.95
CA ALA A 362 15.66 10.87 -0.80
C ALA A 362 16.22 11.97 0.11
N GLY A 363 16.43 11.65 1.39
CA GLY A 363 17.04 12.53 2.38
C GLY A 363 16.18 12.78 3.62
N GLN A 364 16.53 13.82 4.39
CA GLN A 364 15.98 14.06 5.73
C GLN A 364 14.45 14.20 5.78
N ARG A 365 13.83 14.75 4.73
CA ARG A 365 12.37 14.87 4.64
C ARG A 365 11.70 13.50 4.62
N MET A 366 12.28 12.55 3.90
CA MET A 366 11.81 11.17 3.83
C MET A 366 11.92 10.48 5.20
N ASP A 367 13.06 10.64 5.88
CA ASP A 367 13.23 10.15 7.26
C ASP A 367 12.18 10.75 8.21
N GLY A 368 11.91 12.06 8.10
CA GLY A 368 10.90 12.73 8.91
C GLY A 368 9.49 12.18 8.70
N HIS A 369 9.08 11.90 7.46
CA HIS A 369 7.78 11.28 7.16
C HIS A 369 7.68 9.85 7.68
N LEU A 370 8.76 9.07 7.58
CA LEU A 370 8.80 7.72 8.14
C LEU A 370 8.65 7.76 9.68
N GLU A 371 9.38 8.64 10.35
CA GLU A 371 9.26 8.83 11.80
C GLU A 371 7.84 9.25 12.21
N ASP A 372 7.26 10.27 11.57
CA ASP A 372 5.89 10.74 11.82
C ASP A 372 4.89 9.58 11.69
N MET A 373 4.98 8.82 10.59
CA MET A 373 4.05 7.75 10.36
C MET A 373 4.23 6.59 11.34
N VAL A 374 5.46 6.18 11.65
CA VAL A 374 5.71 5.15 12.67
C VAL A 374 5.12 5.55 14.02
N ARG A 375 5.35 6.79 14.49
CA ARG A 375 4.82 7.26 15.77
C ARG A 375 3.30 7.18 15.81
N ARG A 376 2.63 7.61 14.74
CA ARG A 376 1.17 7.55 14.63
C ARG A 376 0.65 6.11 14.56
N LEU A 377 1.34 5.20 13.85
CA LEU A 377 0.97 3.78 13.86
C LEU A 377 1.08 3.19 15.28
N CYS A 378 2.15 3.52 16.01
CA CYS A 378 2.33 3.10 17.41
C CYS A 378 1.21 3.63 18.31
N GLU A 379 0.85 4.90 18.19
CA GLU A 379 -0.24 5.53 18.94
C GLU A 379 -1.58 4.81 18.68
N ILE A 380 -1.97 4.64 17.42
CA ILE A 380 -3.24 4.02 17.04
C ILE A 380 -3.34 2.56 17.50
N LYS A 381 -2.20 1.84 17.47
CA LYS A 381 -2.10 0.44 17.86
C LYS A 381 -1.82 0.23 19.35
N GLY A 382 -1.55 1.29 20.10
CA GLY A 382 -1.15 1.21 21.51
C GLY A 382 0.20 0.48 21.72
N TRP A 383 1.09 0.54 20.74
CA TRP A 383 2.45 -0.01 20.87
C TRP A 383 3.39 1.02 21.49
N ASN A 384 4.32 0.58 22.34
CA ASN A 384 5.49 1.42 22.65
C ASN A 384 6.35 1.57 21.39
N LEU A 385 7.06 2.69 21.28
CA LEU A 385 7.76 3.06 20.05
C LEU A 385 8.84 2.05 19.62
N ASN A 386 9.65 1.56 20.56
CA ASN A 386 10.67 0.53 20.27
C ASN A 386 10.05 -0.75 19.71
N GLU A 387 8.98 -1.23 20.35
CA GLU A 387 8.24 -2.41 19.89
C GLU A 387 7.62 -2.18 18.51
N GLY A 388 7.04 -1.01 18.28
CA GLY A 388 6.45 -0.66 16.99
C GLY A 388 7.48 -0.66 15.86
N VAL A 389 8.64 -0.05 16.07
CA VAL A 389 9.75 -0.08 15.09
C VAL A 389 10.22 -1.50 14.82
N GLU A 390 10.44 -2.32 15.86
CA GLU A 390 10.83 -3.74 15.69
C GLU A 390 9.76 -4.56 14.97
N ARG A 391 8.47 -4.30 15.22
CA ARG A 391 7.34 -4.97 14.55
C ARG A 391 7.30 -4.61 13.07
N LEU A 392 7.27 -3.32 12.74
CA LEU A 392 7.24 -2.83 11.37
C LEU A 392 8.47 -3.32 10.59
N GLY A 393 9.66 -3.27 11.19
CA GLY A 393 10.87 -3.81 10.58
C GLY A 393 10.80 -5.32 10.34
N ARG A 394 10.23 -6.12 11.25
CA ARG A 394 10.00 -7.55 11.01
C ARG A 394 8.98 -7.82 9.92
N ASN A 395 7.93 -7.00 9.82
CA ASN A 395 6.91 -7.13 8.78
C ASN A 395 7.51 -6.85 7.41
N TRP A 396 8.26 -5.74 7.28
CA TRP A 396 8.95 -5.41 6.04
C TRP A 396 9.93 -6.50 5.63
N LYS A 397 10.74 -7.03 6.56
CA LYS A 397 11.68 -8.13 6.27
C LYS A 397 10.99 -9.38 5.73
N ARG A 398 9.70 -9.63 5.99
CA ARG A 398 8.97 -10.77 5.41
C ARG A 398 8.51 -10.51 3.98
N LEU A 399 8.31 -9.25 3.59
CA LEU A 399 7.77 -8.89 2.29
C LEU A 399 8.68 -9.31 1.10
N PRO A 400 9.98 -8.97 1.03
CA PRO A 400 10.81 -9.32 -0.12
C PRO A 400 11.30 -10.77 -0.11
N HIS A 401 11.27 -11.48 1.04
CA HIS A 401 11.90 -12.80 1.17
C HIS A 401 10.96 -13.97 0.88
N ASN A 402 11.48 -15.00 0.19
CA ASN A 402 10.74 -16.22 -0.10
C ASN A 402 10.46 -17.06 1.16
N ALA A 403 9.41 -17.89 1.10
CA ALA A 403 8.90 -18.65 2.25
C ALA A 403 9.93 -19.57 2.93
N GLY A 404 10.97 -20.02 2.20
CA GLY A 404 12.07 -20.81 2.77
C GLY A 404 12.90 -20.03 3.79
N TYR A 405 13.19 -18.76 3.50
CA TYR A 405 13.95 -17.87 4.38
C TYR A 405 13.15 -17.43 5.62
N ILE A 406 11.82 -17.32 5.49
CA ILE A 406 10.92 -16.98 6.59
C ILE A 406 10.96 -18.03 7.71
N LYS A 407 11.09 -19.33 7.38
CA LYS A 407 11.19 -20.40 8.37
C LYS A 407 12.44 -20.28 9.23
N GLU A 408 13.55 -19.84 8.64
CA GLU A 408 14.83 -19.64 9.35
C GLU A 408 14.76 -18.44 10.31
N ILE A 409 14.19 -17.31 9.89
CA ILE A 409 13.93 -16.16 10.78
C ILE A 409 12.97 -16.53 11.92
N GLN A 410 11.89 -17.27 11.63
CA GLN A 410 10.93 -17.70 12.65
C GLN A 410 11.57 -18.64 13.69
N SER A 411 12.45 -19.54 13.25
CA SER A 411 13.24 -20.40 14.14
C SER A 411 14.19 -19.59 15.03
N LEU A 412 14.92 -18.63 14.45
CA LEU A 412 15.85 -17.77 15.18
C LEU A 412 15.13 -16.87 16.21
N THR A 413 14.00 -16.28 15.84
CA THR A 413 13.20 -15.43 16.75
C THR A 413 12.54 -16.23 17.89
N SER A 414 12.06 -17.45 17.62
CA SER A 414 11.59 -18.36 18.67
C SER A 414 12.72 -18.73 19.64
N THR A 415 13.90 -19.08 19.10
CA THR A 415 15.09 -19.43 19.90
C THR A 415 15.55 -18.25 20.75
N MET A 416 15.58 -17.03 20.20
CA MET A 416 15.90 -15.81 20.95
C MET A 416 14.84 -15.46 22.00
N GLY A 417 13.55 -15.69 21.72
CA GLY A 417 12.46 -15.52 22.69
C GLY A 417 12.56 -16.48 23.87
N ILE A 418 12.95 -17.74 23.60
CA ILE A 418 13.26 -18.75 24.62
C ILE A 418 14.50 -18.33 25.43
N LEU A 419 15.56 -17.84 24.77
CA LEU A 419 16.77 -17.36 25.45
C LEU A 419 16.51 -16.14 26.33
N LYS A 420 15.70 -15.16 25.88
CA LYS A 420 15.29 -14.00 26.67
C LYS A 420 14.44 -14.41 27.88
N LYS A 421 13.51 -15.36 27.71
CA LYS A 421 12.74 -15.93 28.83
C LYS A 421 13.63 -16.69 29.81
N LYS A 422 14.62 -17.45 29.32
CA LYS A 422 15.58 -18.19 30.15
C LYS A 422 16.48 -17.23 30.94
N LYS A 423 17.05 -16.20 30.31
CA LYS A 423 17.82 -15.14 31.00
C LYS A 423 16.99 -14.35 32.01
N ARG A 424 15.70 -14.11 31.73
CA ARG A 424 14.78 -13.45 32.68
C ARG A 424 14.46 -14.34 33.89
N LYS A 425 14.39 -15.66 33.68
CA LYS A 425 14.18 -16.66 34.75
C LYS A 425 15.45 -16.87 35.58
N GLU A 426 16.63 -16.88 34.95
CA GLU A 426 17.94 -16.95 35.63
C GLU A 426 18.22 -15.70 36.47
N ARG A 427 17.89 -14.49 35.96
CA ARG A 427 17.99 -13.24 36.73
C ARG A 427 17.01 -13.14 37.92
N GLN A 428 15.94 -13.93 37.91
CA GLN A 428 14.99 -14.02 39.03
C GLN A 428 15.35 -15.12 40.04
N MET A 429 16.40 -15.92 39.79
CA MET A 429 16.77 -17.08 40.60
C MET A 429 18.16 -17.01 41.26
N THR A 430 18.88 -15.89 41.20
CA THR A 430 20.15 -15.74 41.92
C THR A 430 19.99 -14.91 43.20
N PRO A 431 20.15 -15.50 44.41
CA PRO A 431 20.40 -14.73 45.63
C PRO A 431 21.87 -14.25 45.66
N HIS A 432 22.09 -13.09 46.28
CA HIS A 432 23.42 -12.59 46.64
C HIS A 432 24.24 -13.64 47.40
N GLN A 433 25.48 -13.89 46.97
CA GLN A 433 26.63 -14.01 47.89
C GLN A 433 27.97 -13.97 47.15
N SER A 434 28.97 -13.48 47.90
CA SER A 434 30.28 -12.99 47.53
C SER A 434 31.42 -14.01 47.67
N ASN A 435 32.47 -13.78 46.88
CA ASN A 435 33.91 -14.05 47.10
C ASN A 435 34.55 -15.46 46.89
N ALA A 436 35.71 -15.37 46.21
CA ALA A 436 36.93 -16.20 46.22
C ALA A 436 37.08 -17.42 45.26
N GLU A 437 37.69 -17.17 44.09
CA GLU A 437 39.00 -17.67 43.54
C GLU A 437 39.59 -19.09 43.85
N PRO A 438 40.56 -19.65 43.05
CA PRO A 438 40.24 -20.63 41.99
C PRO A 438 41.12 -21.92 41.86
N TYR A 439 40.60 -22.92 41.09
CA TYR A 439 41.24 -24.09 40.39
C TYR A 439 42.02 -25.17 41.22
N PRO A 440 42.32 -26.41 40.70
CA PRO A 440 42.27 -26.92 39.31
C PRO A 440 41.74 -28.38 39.04
N THR A 441 41.46 -28.64 37.74
CA THR A 441 41.60 -29.86 36.89
C THR A 441 41.40 -31.31 37.42
N SER A 442 40.55 -32.11 36.75
CA SER A 442 40.95 -33.22 35.82
C SER A 442 39.89 -34.33 35.58
N SER A 443 39.84 -34.78 34.32
CA SER A 443 39.62 -36.14 33.75
C SER A 443 38.35 -37.00 33.95
N SER A 444 37.70 -37.29 32.80
CA SER A 444 37.40 -38.61 32.19
C SER A 444 36.31 -39.58 32.72
N HIS A 445 35.23 -39.68 31.91
CA HIS A 445 34.68 -40.90 31.25
C HIS A 445 33.95 -42.02 32.05
N PRO A 446 33.10 -42.88 31.39
CA PRO A 446 31.66 -42.90 31.67
C PRO A 446 31.02 -44.31 31.89
N ALA A 447 29.67 -44.30 31.99
CA ALA A 447 28.69 -45.24 31.40
C ALA A 447 27.92 -46.20 32.34
N VAL A 448 26.78 -46.67 31.76
CA VAL A 448 25.99 -47.91 32.00
C VAL A 448 24.65 -47.67 32.76
N VAL A 449 23.49 -47.67 32.05
CA VAL A 449 22.47 -48.79 31.88
C VAL A 449 21.28 -48.57 32.85
N THR A 450 19.98 -48.83 32.61
CA THR A 450 19.16 -49.56 31.62
C THR A 450 17.66 -49.24 31.81
N THR A 451 16.89 -49.43 30.73
CA THR A 451 15.50 -49.94 30.55
C THR A 451 14.51 -50.03 31.72
N ALA A 452 13.23 -49.73 31.43
CA ALA A 452 12.11 -50.65 31.66
C ALA A 452 10.81 -50.22 30.93
N ASP A 453 10.17 -51.22 30.32
CA ASP A 453 8.85 -51.25 29.67
C ASP A 453 7.65 -51.07 30.62
N LYS A 454 6.47 -50.72 30.06
CA LYS A 454 5.18 -51.46 30.23
C LYS A 454 3.97 -50.78 29.57
N GLU A 455 3.51 -51.37 28.47
CA GLU A 455 2.25 -52.13 28.27
C GLU A 455 0.85 -51.74 28.86
N PHE A 456 -0.19 -51.99 28.02
CA PHE A 456 -1.66 -52.19 28.27
C PHE A 456 -2.52 -50.94 28.62
N SER A 457 -3.81 -50.74 28.23
CA SER A 457 -4.79 -51.42 27.36
C SER A 457 -6.11 -50.60 27.26
N LEU A 458 -6.72 -50.61 26.06
CA LEU A 458 -8.15 -50.88 25.76
C LEU A 458 -9.31 -50.46 26.70
N THR A 459 -10.30 -49.73 26.15
CA THR A 459 -11.78 -50.03 25.99
C THR A 459 -12.57 -48.72 25.81
N ARG A 460 -13.27 -48.47 24.69
CA ARG A 460 -14.63 -48.89 24.23
C ARG A 460 -15.82 -48.22 24.96
N ASN A 461 -16.55 -47.35 24.24
CA ASN A 461 -18.02 -47.38 23.99
C ASN A 461 -18.68 -45.99 23.94
N GLY A 462 -19.72 -45.87 23.09
CA GLY A 462 -20.94 -45.15 23.48
C GLY A 462 -21.43 -44.05 22.55
N LEU A 463 -22.29 -44.42 21.59
CA LEU A 463 -23.12 -43.57 20.74
C LEU A 463 -24.26 -42.87 21.54
N ARG A 464 -24.63 -41.64 21.20
CA ARG A 464 -26.04 -41.29 20.85
C ARG A 464 -26.19 -39.88 20.26
N VAL A 465 -27.06 -39.80 19.25
CA VAL A 465 -27.50 -38.61 18.52
C VAL A 465 -28.87 -38.16 19.06
N ARG A 466 -29.13 -36.84 19.09
CA ARG A 466 -30.47 -36.25 19.05
C ARG A 466 -30.48 -34.95 18.25
N THR A 467 -31.54 -34.80 17.47
CA THR A 467 -31.93 -33.72 16.55
C THR A 467 -32.71 -32.62 17.26
N GLY A 468 -32.73 -31.39 16.71
CA GLY A 468 -33.67 -30.33 17.09
C GLY A 468 -33.50 -29.05 16.27
N LEU A 469 -34.51 -28.72 15.46
CA LEU A 469 -34.73 -27.46 14.73
C LEU A 469 -35.30 -26.38 15.66
N ARG A 470 -35.05 -25.09 15.37
CA ARG A 470 -35.92 -23.96 15.77
C ARG A 470 -35.70 -22.71 14.90
N GLU A 471 -36.81 -21.99 14.75
CA GLU A 471 -37.15 -20.89 13.82
C GLU A 471 -36.77 -19.48 14.33
N GLU A 472 -36.78 -18.50 13.43
CA GLU A 472 -36.54 -17.05 13.65
C GLU A 472 -37.82 -16.23 13.90
N PRO A 473 -37.73 -15.00 14.46
CA PRO A 473 -38.82 -14.02 14.46
C PRO A 473 -38.54 -12.70 13.68
N VAL A 474 -39.67 -12.06 13.33
CA VAL A 474 -39.93 -10.95 12.40
C VAL A 474 -39.87 -9.55 13.07
N LEU A 475 -39.57 -8.51 12.26
CA LEU A 475 -39.45 -7.07 12.55
C LEU A 475 -40.82 -6.32 12.56
N ILE A 476 -40.90 -5.23 13.34
CA ILE A 476 -42.04 -4.28 13.42
C ILE A 476 -41.54 -2.87 13.00
N ASN A 477 -42.34 -2.15 12.19
CA ASN A 477 -42.06 -0.81 11.64
C ASN A 477 -42.73 0.33 12.45
N GLU A 478 -42.08 1.50 12.54
CA GLU A 478 -42.65 2.77 13.01
C GLU A 478 -42.71 3.85 11.88
N PRO A 479 -43.64 4.84 11.94
CA PRO A 479 -43.86 5.85 10.89
C PRO A 479 -43.01 7.14 11.04
N PRO A 480 -42.83 7.95 9.97
CA PRO A 480 -41.90 9.08 9.94
C PRO A 480 -42.49 10.43 10.44
N PRO A 481 -41.63 11.41 10.82
CA PRO A 481 -42.03 12.70 11.41
C PRO A 481 -42.38 13.80 10.37
N PRO A 482 -43.03 14.91 10.79
CA PRO A 482 -43.48 15.98 9.89
C PRO A 482 -42.36 16.95 9.45
N PRO A 483 -42.55 17.71 8.36
CA PRO A 483 -41.51 18.58 7.79
C PRO A 483 -41.35 19.91 8.55
N PRO A 484 -40.14 20.52 8.54
CA PRO A 484 -39.88 21.81 9.21
C PRO A 484 -40.29 23.03 8.38
N ALA A 485 -40.58 24.13 9.09
CA ALA A 485 -41.05 25.42 8.57
C ALA A 485 -39.96 26.23 7.84
N GLU A 486 -40.37 27.00 6.83
CA GLU A 486 -39.52 27.87 6.01
C GLU A 486 -39.04 29.11 6.78
N ILE A 487 -37.72 29.38 6.72
CA ILE A 487 -37.09 30.59 7.25
C ILE A 487 -37.28 31.73 6.23
N ASN A 488 -37.86 32.84 6.68
CA ASN A 488 -38.22 33.97 5.81
C ASN A 488 -36.98 34.82 5.47
N SER A 489 -36.97 35.43 4.28
CA SER A 489 -35.81 36.09 3.64
C SER A 489 -35.17 37.25 4.42
N THR A 490 -35.81 37.69 5.51
CA THR A 490 -35.36 38.80 6.35
C THR A 490 -34.32 38.37 7.40
N GLU A 491 -34.36 37.11 7.88
CA GLU A 491 -33.40 36.59 8.87
C GLU A 491 -32.03 36.26 8.23
N ALA A 492 -32.03 35.82 6.97
CA ALA A 492 -30.80 35.58 6.21
C ALA A 492 -29.98 36.87 5.98
N ALA A 493 -30.67 38.01 5.80
CA ALA A 493 -30.04 39.31 5.60
C ALA A 493 -29.42 39.87 6.90
N GLN A 494 -30.03 39.61 8.06
CA GLN A 494 -29.47 40.01 9.35
C GLN A 494 -28.22 39.20 9.71
N LEU A 495 -28.19 37.91 9.38
CA LEU A 495 -27.03 37.05 9.62
C LEU A 495 -25.80 37.47 8.79
N GLN A 496 -26.01 37.89 7.53
CA GLN A 496 -24.94 38.41 6.69
C GLN A 496 -24.37 39.75 7.19
N SER A 497 -25.22 40.65 7.70
CA SER A 497 -24.79 41.93 8.27
C SER A 497 -23.97 41.75 9.56
N GLU A 498 -24.31 40.76 10.38
CA GLU A 498 -23.60 40.47 11.63
C GLU A 498 -22.22 39.83 11.38
N ILE A 499 -22.12 38.95 10.38
CA ILE A 499 -20.85 38.35 9.94
C ILE A 499 -19.91 39.43 9.36
N GLY A 500 -20.44 40.40 8.61
CA GLY A 500 -19.67 41.53 8.10
C GLY A 500 -19.05 42.40 9.21
N ARG A 501 -19.83 42.71 10.25
CA ARG A 501 -19.34 43.50 11.40
C ARG A 501 -18.29 42.76 12.23
N GLN A 502 -18.39 41.44 12.36
CA GLN A 502 -17.38 40.66 13.08
C GLN A 502 -16.04 40.53 12.33
N MET A 503 -16.04 40.68 10.99
CA MET A 503 -14.80 40.67 10.20
C MET A 503 -14.06 42.02 10.26
N GLU A 504 -14.78 43.15 10.29
CA GLU A 504 -14.16 44.48 10.45
C GLU A 504 -13.53 44.67 11.84
N ALA A 505 -14.17 44.12 12.89
CA ALA A 505 -13.65 44.20 14.27
C ALA A 505 -12.33 43.42 14.49
N LYS A 506 -11.98 42.48 13.60
CA LYS A 506 -10.74 41.69 13.68
C LYS A 506 -9.62 42.21 12.76
N GLY A 507 -9.88 43.23 11.94
CA GLY A 507 -8.99 43.69 10.87
C GLY A 507 -8.20 44.97 11.14
N THR A 508 -8.01 45.40 12.39
CA THR A 508 -7.27 46.65 12.68
C THR A 508 -6.22 46.45 13.78
N GLN A 509 -5.03 45.98 13.37
CA GLN A 509 -3.71 46.42 13.88
C GLN A 509 -2.60 45.58 13.21
N VAL A 510 -2.09 46.02 12.05
CA VAL A 510 -0.65 46.04 11.73
C VAL A 510 -0.47 47.09 10.63
N ILE A 511 0.18 48.21 10.98
CA ILE A 511 0.64 49.24 10.04
C ILE A 511 2.18 49.17 9.97
N ASN A 512 2.69 49.20 8.74
CA ASN A 512 4.01 49.62 8.25
C ASN A 512 5.28 48.88 8.72
N ASN A 513 5.87 48.10 7.80
CA ASN A 513 7.02 48.57 7.01
C ASN A 513 7.45 47.54 5.93
N GLY A 514 7.43 47.96 4.66
CA GLY A 514 8.40 47.58 3.63
C GLY A 514 8.21 46.28 2.83
N SER A 515 7.62 46.41 1.62
CA SER A 515 8.02 45.78 0.33
C SER A 515 6.81 45.33 -0.51
N SER A 516 6.77 45.80 -1.76
CA SER A 516 5.65 45.77 -2.72
C SER A 516 5.49 44.43 -3.48
N ALA A 517 5.39 43.30 -2.79
CA ALA A 517 5.06 42.00 -3.42
C ALA A 517 3.91 41.25 -2.73
N ASP A 518 3.64 41.52 -1.47
CA ASP A 518 2.67 40.74 -0.67
C ASP A 518 1.23 41.25 -0.74
N ALA A 519 1.00 42.49 -1.20
CA ALA A 519 -0.34 43.07 -1.34
C ALA A 519 -1.16 42.46 -2.51
N TRP A 520 -0.50 41.91 -3.54
CA TRP A 520 -1.19 41.28 -4.68
C TRP A 520 -1.58 39.82 -4.41
N ASN A 521 -0.79 39.10 -3.61
CA ASN A 521 -1.09 37.70 -3.25
C ASN A 521 -2.26 37.60 -2.27
N LEU A 522 -2.43 38.55 -1.35
CA LEU A 522 -3.60 38.56 -0.45
C LEU A 522 -4.93 38.85 -1.19
N ALA A 523 -4.91 39.71 -2.22
CA ALA A 523 -6.11 40.00 -3.02
C ALA A 523 -6.55 38.77 -3.84
N ILE A 524 -5.59 38.01 -4.40
CA ILE A 524 -5.87 36.77 -5.16
C ILE A 524 -6.44 35.67 -4.26
N VAL A 525 -5.95 35.55 -3.02
CA VAL A 525 -6.45 34.58 -2.03
C VAL A 525 -7.88 34.97 -1.56
N ALA A 526 -8.15 36.25 -1.31
CA ALA A 526 -9.48 36.72 -0.91
C ALA A 526 -10.54 36.53 -2.01
N SER A 527 -10.20 36.76 -3.28
CA SER A 527 -11.09 36.50 -4.41
C SER A 527 -11.34 34.99 -4.63
N SER A 528 -10.34 34.14 -4.40
CA SER A 528 -10.45 32.68 -4.55
C SER A 528 -11.34 32.05 -3.46
N VAL A 529 -11.29 32.57 -2.23
CA VAL A 529 -12.15 32.13 -1.12
C VAL A 529 -13.62 32.53 -1.38
N THR A 530 -13.86 33.73 -1.91
CA THR A 530 -15.22 34.22 -2.21
C THR A 530 -15.88 33.41 -3.34
N ILE A 531 -15.11 33.04 -4.37
CA ILE A 531 -15.59 32.20 -5.48
C ILE A 531 -15.91 30.77 -4.99
N THR A 532 -15.11 30.23 -4.07
CA THR A 532 -15.30 28.88 -3.54
C THR A 532 -16.53 28.80 -2.63
N VAL A 533 -16.77 29.80 -1.79
CA VAL A 533 -17.97 29.87 -0.93
C VAL A 533 -19.24 30.03 -1.78
N THR A 534 -19.20 30.84 -2.85
CA THR A 534 -20.35 31.02 -3.76
C THR A 534 -20.66 29.76 -4.57
N ALA A 535 -19.62 29.00 -4.96
CA ALA A 535 -19.77 27.72 -5.66
C ALA A 535 -20.35 26.62 -4.75
N VAL A 536 -19.93 26.55 -3.48
CA VAL A 536 -20.44 25.57 -2.51
C VAL A 536 -21.91 25.84 -2.16
N VAL A 537 -22.31 27.11 -1.97
CA VAL A 537 -23.72 27.47 -1.71
C VAL A 537 -24.61 27.16 -2.94
N SER A 538 -24.12 27.41 -4.16
CA SER A 538 -24.84 27.10 -5.40
C SER A 538 -24.96 25.59 -5.67
N PHE A 539 -23.93 24.81 -5.30
CA PHE A 539 -23.94 23.35 -5.46
C PHE A 539 -24.87 22.67 -4.44
N THR A 540 -24.98 23.23 -3.23
CA THR A 540 -25.85 22.71 -2.17
C THR A 540 -27.33 23.03 -2.45
N LEU A 541 -27.66 24.22 -2.98
CA LEU A 541 -29.02 24.53 -3.45
C LEU A 541 -29.42 23.71 -4.70
N GLY A 542 -28.46 23.44 -5.61
CA GLY A 542 -28.71 22.63 -6.81
C GLY A 542 -29.00 21.15 -6.52
N TYR A 543 -28.48 20.61 -5.41
CA TYR A 543 -28.76 19.24 -4.97
C TYR A 543 -30.15 19.11 -4.32
N MET A 544 -30.58 20.12 -3.55
CA MET A 544 -31.90 20.08 -2.90
C MET A 544 -33.09 20.21 -3.87
N VAL A 545 -32.88 20.72 -5.09
CA VAL A 545 -33.94 20.86 -6.13
C VAL A 545 -34.05 19.61 -7.02
N ARG A 546 -33.00 18.78 -7.12
CA ARG A 546 -32.98 17.59 -8.01
C ARG A 546 -33.55 16.31 -7.39
N ASP A 547 -33.63 16.20 -6.07
CA ASP A 547 -34.18 15.02 -5.38
C ASP A 547 -35.71 15.04 -5.19
N LYS A 548 -36.43 16.03 -5.74
CA LYS A 548 -37.92 16.06 -5.73
C LYS A 548 -38.60 15.77 -7.07
N VAL A 549 -37.86 15.40 -8.12
CA VAL A 549 -38.45 15.02 -9.44
C VAL A 549 -37.86 13.71 -9.95
N ALA A 550 -38.09 12.62 -9.22
CA ALA A 550 -38.11 11.28 -9.77
C ALA A 550 -38.81 10.38 -8.76
N HIS A 551 -40.09 10.08 -8.99
CA HIS A 551 -40.79 8.82 -8.67
C HIS A 551 -42.31 9.04 -8.78
N SER A 552 -42.82 9.04 -10.01
CA SER A 552 -44.22 8.67 -10.28
C SER A 552 -44.38 8.17 -11.70
N SER A 553 -44.52 6.86 -11.85
CA SER A 553 -45.25 6.24 -12.96
C SER A 553 -46.25 5.28 -12.35
N PRO A 554 -47.53 5.40 -12.73
CA PRO A 554 -48.24 4.18 -13.06
C PRO A 554 -49.20 4.30 -14.27
N ARG A 555 -49.13 3.23 -15.07
CA ARG A 555 -50.24 2.41 -15.62
C ARG A 555 -51.07 2.89 -16.83
N ARG A 556 -51.27 1.85 -17.67
CA ARG A 556 -52.16 1.70 -18.82
C ARG A 556 -53.65 1.71 -18.46
N HIS A 557 -54.45 2.30 -19.34
CA HIS A 557 -55.75 1.88 -19.94
C HIS A 557 -56.11 3.05 -20.88
N GLY A 558 -56.58 2.93 -22.12
CA GLY A 558 -57.54 2.04 -22.74
C GLY A 558 -58.49 2.96 -23.55
N ASP A 559 -58.73 2.62 -24.82
CA ASP A 559 -59.80 3.07 -25.72
C ASP A 559 -60.04 4.58 -25.97
N SER A 560 -59.75 5.01 -27.20
CA SER A 560 -60.73 5.36 -28.26
C SER A 560 -60.05 6.15 -29.38
#